data_AF-A0A368YYZ2-F1
#
_entry.id   AF-A0A368YYZ2-F1
#
_cell.length_a   1.000
_cell.length_b   1.000
_cell.length_c   1.000
_cell.angle_alpha   90.00
_cell.angle_beta   90.00
_cell.angle_gamma   90.00
#
_symmetry.space_group_name_H-M   'P 1'
#
loop_
_entity.id
_entity.type
_entity.pdbx_description
1 polymer ?
#
loop_
_entity_poly.entity_id
_entity_poly.type
_entity_poly.pdbx_seq_one_letter_code
_entity_poly.pdbx_strand_id
1 'polypeptide(L)'
;MKPPGLVAACCVFALAYAGTIATQTTPTPIQAVQTFSLPEQPVSLTEDTIKRFLFGFAPVAATVREVDGRGEAAERTVVLDVKAAEYGFASFSDWVNTTNTIMVTYHWATNPDPRAEVDKAIAAIPSMPNLSDQEKADMIAGLKAGLAKVENAKPTPENMAIVQKHLRTLKPFYELWAAPPG
;
A
#
# COMPACT_ATOMS: atom_id res chain seq x y z
N MET A 1 16.57 4.12 23.63
CA MET A 1 15.43 4.83 23.01
C MET A 1 15.02 4.04 21.78
N LYS A 2 13.76 3.59 21.69
CA LYS A 2 13.26 2.81 20.55
C LYS A 2 13.26 3.69 19.28
N PRO A 3 13.71 3.20 18.12
CA PRO A 3 13.62 3.98 16.89
C PRO A 3 12.12 4.10 16.49
N PRO A 4 11.64 5.29 16.10
CA PRO A 4 10.29 5.48 15.60
C PRO A 4 10.17 4.75 14.26
N GLY A 5 9.46 3.63 14.27
CA GLY A 5 9.16 2.84 13.09
C GLY A 5 7.94 3.37 12.36
N LEU A 6 8.05 3.28 11.03
CA LEU A 6 7.06 3.33 9.96
C LEU A 6 6.64 4.69 9.37
N VAL A 7 7.13 4.90 8.14
CA VAL A 7 6.71 5.90 7.17
C VAL A 7 5.62 5.28 6.30
N ALA A 8 4.48 5.94 6.18
CA ALA A 8 3.37 5.54 5.29
C ALA A 8 2.93 6.76 4.47
N ALA A 9 3.82 7.30 3.65
CA ALA A 9 3.50 8.37 2.71
C ALA A 9 3.11 7.77 1.37
N CYS A 10 1.87 7.98 0.92
CA CYS A 10 1.40 7.60 -0.40
C CYS A 10 0.97 8.83 -1.21
N CYS A 11 1.91 9.47 -1.93
CA CYS A 11 1.62 10.57 -2.87
C CYS A 11 2.59 10.54 -4.08
N VAL A 12 2.19 9.86 -5.16
CA VAL A 12 2.84 9.98 -6.47
C VAL A 12 2.51 11.36 -7.05
N PHE A 13 3.53 12.20 -7.28
CA PHE A 13 3.44 13.36 -8.17
C PHE A 13 4.62 13.32 -9.16
N ALA A 14 4.31 13.00 -10.42
CA ALA A 14 5.18 13.29 -11.53
C ALA A 14 4.86 14.71 -12.03
N LEU A 15 5.67 15.70 -11.62
CA LEU A 15 5.66 17.02 -12.27
C LEU A 15 6.78 17.04 -13.31
N ALA A 16 6.43 16.72 -14.55
CA ALA A 16 7.26 16.99 -15.71
C ALA A 16 7.19 18.50 -16.02
N TYR A 17 8.16 19.28 -15.56
CA TYR A 17 8.34 20.65 -16.02
C TYR A 17 9.29 20.65 -17.22
N ALA A 18 8.73 20.79 -18.42
CA ALA A 18 9.50 21.07 -19.63
C ALA A 18 9.83 22.57 -19.67
N GLY A 19 11.08 22.92 -19.38
CA GLY A 19 11.59 24.29 -19.46
C GLY A 19 13.11 24.32 -19.32
N THR A 20 13.78 24.32 -20.46
CA THR A 20 15.23 24.31 -20.64
C THR A 20 15.95 25.46 -19.93
N ILE A 21 16.87 25.19 -18.98
CA ILE A 21 18.24 25.73 -18.87
C ILE A 21 19.12 24.70 -18.12
N ALA A 22 20.34 24.55 -18.62
CA ALA A 22 21.35 23.55 -18.32
C ALA A 22 21.84 23.49 -16.84
N THR A 23 22.30 22.28 -16.47
CA THR A 23 23.32 21.98 -15.44
C THR A 23 23.01 22.35 -14.00
N GLN A 24 21.94 21.80 -13.41
CA GLN A 24 21.97 21.35 -12.02
C GLN A 24 21.18 20.05 -11.94
N THR A 25 21.83 18.97 -11.51
CA THR A 25 21.16 17.75 -11.06
C THR A 25 20.29 18.14 -9.87
N THR A 26 19.04 18.48 -10.12
CA THR A 26 18.03 18.63 -9.08
C THR A 26 18.04 17.33 -8.29
N PRO A 27 18.34 17.32 -6.98
CA PRO A 27 18.21 16.11 -6.20
C PRO A 27 16.75 15.72 -6.31
N THR A 28 16.50 14.55 -6.90
CA THR A 28 15.18 13.96 -6.90
C THR A 28 14.75 13.89 -5.44
N PRO A 29 13.60 14.46 -5.03
CA PRO A 29 13.06 14.15 -3.74
C PRO A 29 12.71 12.67 -3.78
N ILE A 30 13.62 11.82 -3.31
CA ILE A 30 13.37 10.42 -3.03
C ILE A 30 12.51 10.42 -1.76
N GLN A 31 11.26 10.82 -1.88
CA GLN A 31 10.22 10.31 -1.01
C GLN A 31 9.74 9.05 -1.69
N ALA A 32 10.40 7.93 -1.35
CA ALA A 32 9.92 6.60 -1.65
C ALA A 32 8.57 6.44 -0.96
N VAL A 33 7.53 6.82 -1.69
CA VAL A 33 6.16 6.56 -1.36
C VAL A 33 6.04 5.05 -1.30
N GLN A 34 5.81 4.51 -0.10
CA GLN A 34 5.41 3.12 0.04
C GLN A 34 4.11 2.99 -0.76
N THR A 35 4.15 2.35 -1.93
CA THR A 35 2.94 2.03 -2.68
C THR A 35 2.18 0.96 -1.90
N PHE A 36 1.37 1.40 -0.94
CA PHE A 36 0.23 0.61 -0.54
C PHE A 36 -0.66 0.51 -1.76
N SER A 37 -0.67 -0.65 -2.40
CA SER A 37 -1.67 -0.93 -3.42
C SER A 37 -3.01 -1.03 -2.73
N LEU A 38 -3.80 0.05 -2.81
CA LEU A 38 -5.21 0.00 -2.46
C LEU A 38 -5.86 -1.11 -3.29
N PRO A 39 -6.80 -1.89 -2.71
CA PRO A 39 -7.50 -2.89 -3.49
C PRO A 39 -8.25 -2.21 -4.63
N GLU A 40 -7.97 -2.62 -5.87
CA GLU A 40 -8.70 -2.13 -7.05
C GLU A 40 -10.18 -2.55 -6.97
N GLN A 41 -10.42 -3.74 -6.41
CA GLN A 41 -11.74 -4.27 -6.13
C GLN A 41 -11.75 -4.82 -4.71
N PRO A 42 -12.24 -4.04 -3.71
CA PRO A 42 -12.41 -4.53 -2.35
C PRO A 42 -13.32 -5.77 -2.34
N VAL A 43 -12.85 -6.86 -1.74
CA VAL A 43 -13.63 -8.10 -1.61
C VAL A 43 -14.37 -8.14 -0.26
N SER A 44 -15.49 -8.87 -0.21
CA SER A 44 -16.15 -9.16 1.05
C SER A 44 -15.34 -10.19 1.83
N LEU A 45 -14.91 -9.83 3.04
CA LEU A 45 -14.12 -10.72 3.89
C LEU A 45 -15.04 -11.63 4.70
N THR A 46 -14.67 -12.91 4.73
CA THR A 46 -15.31 -13.94 5.57
C THR A 46 -14.24 -14.69 6.35
N GLU A 47 -14.64 -15.46 7.37
CA GLU A 47 -13.71 -16.36 8.09
C GLU A 47 -13.00 -17.33 7.14
N ASP A 48 -13.70 -17.79 6.11
CA ASP A 48 -13.13 -18.67 5.09
C ASP A 48 -12.10 -17.94 4.21
N THR A 49 -12.36 -16.68 3.85
CA THR A 49 -11.41 -15.83 3.12
C THR A 49 -10.11 -15.65 3.90
N ILE A 50 -10.20 -15.39 5.21
CA ILE A 50 -9.02 -15.29 6.09
C ILE A 50 -8.26 -16.61 6.13
N LYS A 51 -8.94 -17.76 6.23
CA LYS A 51 -8.29 -19.08 6.20
C LYS A 51 -7.53 -19.30 4.89
N ARG A 52 -8.19 -19.09 3.73
CA ARG A 52 -7.55 -19.22 2.41
C ARG A 52 -6.33 -18.33 2.29
N PHE A 53 -6.42 -17.09 2.76
CA PHE A 53 -5.28 -16.16 2.82
C PHE A 53 -4.13 -16.72 3.66
N LEU A 54 -4.39 -17.16 4.89
CA LEU A 54 -3.35 -17.66 5.79
C LEU A 54 -2.64 -18.91 5.26
N PHE A 55 -3.36 -19.80 4.56
CA PHE A 55 -2.76 -20.98 3.94
C PHE A 55 -2.07 -20.67 2.60
N GLY A 56 -2.63 -19.77 1.81
CA GLY A 56 -2.18 -19.49 0.45
C GLY A 56 -1.10 -18.41 0.31
N PHE A 57 -0.93 -17.52 1.30
CA PHE A 57 -0.04 -16.36 1.16
C PHE A 57 1.40 -16.74 0.82
N ALA A 58 2.05 -17.55 1.65
CA ALA A 58 3.45 -17.93 1.46
C ALA A 58 3.70 -18.70 0.15
N PRO A 59 2.94 -19.75 -0.21
CA PRO A 59 3.19 -20.51 -1.43
C PRO A 59 2.89 -19.72 -2.71
N VAL A 60 1.82 -18.91 -2.74
CA VAL A 60 1.54 -18.04 -3.89
C VAL A 60 2.62 -16.97 -4.03
N ALA A 61 3.02 -16.31 -2.94
CA ALA A 61 4.09 -15.31 -2.96
C ALA A 61 5.46 -15.90 -3.35
N ALA A 62 5.77 -17.14 -2.96
CA ALA A 62 6.96 -17.84 -3.43
C ALA A 62 6.92 -18.05 -4.94
N THR A 63 5.78 -18.48 -5.49
CA THR A 63 5.60 -18.69 -6.94
C THR A 63 5.75 -17.37 -7.70
N VAL A 64 5.22 -16.26 -7.18
CA VAL A 64 5.46 -14.91 -7.75
C VAL A 64 6.96 -14.64 -7.91
N ARG A 65 7.76 -14.90 -6.88
CA ARG A 65 9.22 -14.69 -6.93
C ARG A 65 9.93 -15.64 -7.90
N GLU A 66 9.45 -16.86 -8.02
CA GLU A 66 10.03 -17.86 -8.92
C GLU A 66 9.82 -17.52 -10.38
N VAL A 67 8.66 -16.96 -10.72
CA VAL A 67 8.32 -16.60 -12.10
C VAL A 67 8.73 -15.17 -12.45
N ASP A 68 9.07 -14.34 -11.48
CA ASP A 68 9.46 -12.95 -11.73
C ASP A 68 10.65 -12.85 -12.71
N GLY A 69 10.50 -11.98 -13.72
CA GLY A 69 11.47 -11.82 -14.80
C GLY A 69 11.63 -13.03 -15.73
N ARG A 70 10.81 -14.08 -15.62
CA ARG A 70 10.88 -15.28 -16.49
C ARG A 70 9.71 -15.33 -17.48
N GLY A 71 10.00 -15.66 -18.74
CA GLY A 71 9.01 -15.88 -19.80
C GLY A 71 8.18 -14.64 -20.19
N GLU A 72 7.09 -14.86 -20.91
CA GLU A 72 6.15 -13.80 -21.26
C GLU A 72 5.18 -13.51 -20.10
N ALA A 73 4.65 -12.28 -20.05
CA ALA A 73 3.73 -11.88 -18.97
C ALA A 73 2.49 -12.77 -18.90
N ALA A 74 1.94 -13.16 -20.05
CA ALA A 74 0.76 -14.04 -20.11
C ALA A 74 1.05 -15.44 -19.52
N GLU A 75 2.24 -15.99 -19.77
CA GLU A 75 2.64 -17.29 -19.25
C GLU A 75 2.80 -17.26 -17.73
N ARG A 76 3.41 -16.19 -17.20
CA ARG A 76 3.51 -15.99 -15.74
C ARG A 76 2.13 -15.93 -15.09
N THR A 77 1.20 -15.17 -15.67
CA THR A 77 -0.16 -15.06 -15.14
C THR A 77 -0.85 -16.42 -15.09
N VAL A 78 -0.72 -17.26 -16.12
CA VAL A 78 -1.31 -18.61 -16.12
C VAL A 78 -0.75 -19.47 -14.99
N VAL A 79 0.57 -19.45 -14.75
CA VAL A 79 1.19 -20.19 -13.65
C VAL A 79 0.68 -19.69 -12.29
N LEU A 80 0.56 -18.38 -12.14
CA LEU A 80 0.06 -17.76 -10.91
C LEU A 80 -1.42 -18.04 -10.67
N ASP A 81 -2.25 -18.04 -11.70
CA ASP A 81 -3.66 -18.39 -11.62
C ASP A 81 -3.85 -19.84 -11.16
N VAL A 82 -3.09 -20.77 -11.75
CA VAL A 82 -3.08 -22.18 -11.32
C VAL A 82 -2.67 -22.30 -9.86
N LYS A 83 -1.60 -21.60 -9.46
CA LYS A 83 -1.13 -21.64 -8.07
C LYS A 83 -2.15 -21.06 -7.10
N ALA A 84 -2.78 -19.93 -7.43
CA ALA A 84 -3.80 -19.32 -6.61
C ALA A 84 -5.04 -20.23 -6.44
N ALA A 85 -5.44 -20.92 -7.51
CA ALA A 85 -6.55 -21.87 -7.49
C ALA A 85 -6.31 -23.06 -6.53
N GLU A 86 -5.07 -23.53 -6.35
CA GLU A 86 -4.73 -24.57 -5.36
C GLU A 86 -5.12 -24.18 -3.92
N TYR A 87 -5.21 -22.89 -3.61
CA TYR A 87 -5.57 -22.36 -2.30
C TYR A 87 -6.99 -21.77 -2.25
N GLY A 88 -7.81 -22.04 -3.27
CA GLY A 88 -9.21 -21.67 -3.31
C GLY A 88 -9.48 -20.22 -3.73
N PHE A 89 -8.53 -19.57 -4.40
CA PHE A 89 -8.75 -18.27 -5.06
C PHE A 89 -9.24 -18.51 -6.50
N ALA A 90 -10.07 -17.61 -7.02
CA ALA A 90 -10.57 -17.73 -8.39
C ALA A 90 -9.49 -17.49 -9.45
N SER A 91 -8.49 -16.66 -9.11
CA SER A 91 -7.35 -16.30 -9.96
C SER A 91 -6.25 -15.68 -9.10
N PHE A 92 -5.09 -15.42 -9.69
CA PHE A 92 -4.05 -14.62 -9.05
C PHE A 92 -4.53 -13.21 -8.73
N SER A 93 -5.34 -12.60 -9.59
CA SER A 93 -5.93 -11.28 -9.32
C SER A 93 -6.85 -11.30 -8.10
N ASP A 94 -7.62 -12.38 -7.90
CA ASP A 94 -8.45 -12.56 -6.71
C ASP A 94 -7.60 -12.68 -5.44
N TRP A 95 -6.48 -13.42 -5.52
CA TRP A 95 -5.51 -13.50 -4.42
C TRP A 95 -4.90 -12.13 -4.08
N VAL A 96 -4.52 -11.33 -5.08
CA VAL A 96 -3.98 -9.97 -4.88
C VAL A 96 -5.03 -9.05 -4.24
N ASN A 97 -6.26 -9.04 -4.77
CA ASN A 97 -7.35 -8.22 -4.25
C ASN A 97 -7.72 -8.61 -2.81
N THR A 98 -7.75 -9.90 -2.52
CA THR A 98 -7.97 -10.41 -1.16
C THR A 98 -6.85 -9.96 -0.22
N THR A 99 -5.59 -10.13 -0.62
CA THR A 99 -4.42 -9.71 0.16
C THR A 99 -4.47 -8.21 0.46
N ASN A 100 -4.66 -7.37 -0.56
CA ASN A 100 -4.73 -5.92 -0.39
C ASN A 100 -5.93 -5.50 0.49
N THR A 101 -7.09 -6.14 0.31
CA THR A 101 -8.26 -5.87 1.15
C THR A 101 -7.98 -6.18 2.61
N ILE A 102 -7.37 -7.33 2.92
CA ILE A 102 -7.02 -7.71 4.30
C ILE A 102 -5.99 -6.73 4.88
N MET A 103 -4.92 -6.41 4.15
CA MET A 103 -3.84 -5.54 4.65
C MET A 103 -4.31 -4.09 4.87
N VAL A 104 -5.09 -3.53 3.93
CA VAL A 104 -5.69 -2.20 4.10
C VAL A 104 -6.68 -2.19 5.26
N THR A 105 -7.50 -3.23 5.40
CA THR A 105 -8.43 -3.35 6.53
C THR A 105 -7.69 -3.46 7.86
N TYR A 106 -6.58 -4.19 7.90
CA TYR A 106 -5.71 -4.26 9.06
C TYR A 106 -5.13 -2.89 9.42
N HIS A 107 -4.64 -2.15 8.42
CA HIS A 107 -4.10 -0.81 8.61
C HIS A 107 -5.13 0.08 9.30
N TRP A 108 -6.35 0.13 8.77
CA TRP A 108 -7.46 0.89 9.35
C TRP A 108 -7.86 0.43 10.76
N ALA A 109 -7.82 -0.88 11.03
CA ALA A 109 -8.13 -1.43 12.35
C ALA A 109 -7.11 -1.05 13.43
N THR A 110 -5.87 -0.78 13.03
CA THR A 110 -4.77 -0.46 13.95
C THR A 110 -4.36 1.01 13.94
N ASN A 111 -4.76 1.76 12.92
CA ASN A 111 -4.52 3.20 12.74
C ASN A 111 -5.85 3.87 12.36
N PRO A 112 -6.79 4.03 13.32
CA PRO A 112 -8.17 4.42 13.01
C PRO A 112 -8.32 5.87 12.55
N ASP A 113 -7.30 6.71 12.77
CA ASP A 113 -7.32 8.12 12.40
C ASP A 113 -6.13 8.46 11.47
N PRO A 114 -6.27 8.26 10.15
CA PRO A 114 -5.28 8.70 9.18
C PRO A 114 -5.19 10.23 9.07
N ARG A 115 -6.17 10.99 9.58
CA ARG A 115 -6.14 12.46 9.53
C ARG A 115 -5.08 13.02 10.46
N ALA A 116 -4.95 12.46 11.67
CA ALA A 116 -4.01 12.95 12.66
C ALA A 116 -2.55 13.03 12.13
N GLU A 117 -2.09 11.99 11.43
CA GLU A 117 -0.74 11.98 10.86
C GLU A 117 -0.61 12.93 9.65
N VAL A 118 -1.64 13.03 8.81
CA VAL A 118 -1.64 13.96 7.67
C VAL A 118 -1.67 15.41 8.14
N ASP A 119 -2.50 15.75 9.13
CA ASP A 119 -2.61 17.09 9.70
C ASP A 119 -1.30 17.50 10.36
N LYS A 120 -0.65 16.58 11.07
CA LYS A 120 0.69 16.79 11.64
C LYS A 120 1.74 17.03 10.55
N ALA A 121 1.71 16.26 9.46
CA ALA A 121 2.61 16.45 8.33
C ALA A 121 2.38 17.82 7.66
N ILE A 122 1.12 18.18 7.39
CA ILE A 122 0.73 19.48 6.83
C ILE A 122 1.19 20.64 7.73
N ALA A 123 1.05 20.51 9.05
CA ALA A 123 1.47 21.54 10.00
C ALA A 123 3.00 21.76 10.02
N ALA A 124 3.80 20.76 9.63
CA ALA A 124 5.26 20.90 9.57
C ALA A 124 5.75 21.60 8.29
N ILE A 125 4.98 21.56 7.19
CA ILE A 125 5.37 22.08 5.87
C ILE A 125 5.80 23.55 5.88
N PRO A 126 5.10 24.48 6.54
CA PRO A 126 5.48 25.90 6.53
C PRO A 126 6.90 26.15 7.06
N SER A 127 7.35 25.31 8.01
CA SER A 127 8.67 25.42 8.65
C SER A 127 9.82 24.86 7.81
N MET A 128 9.55 24.25 6.65
CA MET A 128 10.60 23.68 5.79
C MET A 128 11.32 24.82 5.04
N PRO A 129 12.62 25.06 5.31
CA PRO A 129 13.33 26.22 4.77
C PRO A 129 13.77 26.04 3.30
N ASN A 130 13.79 24.80 2.81
CA ASN A 130 14.32 24.46 1.48
C ASN A 130 13.23 24.37 0.40
N LEU A 131 11.99 24.77 0.72
CA LEU A 131 10.86 24.73 -0.20
C LEU A 131 10.36 26.14 -0.46
N SER A 132 10.12 26.45 -1.73
CA SER A 132 9.35 27.61 -2.15
C SER A 132 7.90 27.53 -1.67
N ASP A 133 7.20 28.66 -1.68
CA ASP A 133 5.79 28.69 -1.29
C ASP A 133 4.91 27.83 -2.22
N GLN A 134 5.28 27.73 -3.50
CA GLN A 134 4.59 26.87 -4.46
C GLN A 134 4.79 25.39 -4.12
N GLU A 135 6.02 24.96 -3.85
CA GLU A 135 6.32 23.56 -3.46
C GLU A 135 5.62 23.18 -2.15
N LYS A 136 5.54 24.10 -1.19
CA LYS A 136 4.78 23.91 0.05
C LYS A 136 3.29 23.72 -0.23
N ALA A 137 2.71 24.56 -1.08
CA ALA A 137 1.30 24.46 -1.46
C ALA A 137 0.99 23.13 -2.17
N ASP A 138 1.85 22.73 -3.11
CA ASP A 138 1.71 21.47 -3.86
C ASP A 138 1.82 20.26 -2.91
N MET A 139 2.74 20.29 -1.95
CA MET A 139 2.90 19.22 -0.98
C MET A 139 1.69 19.11 -0.03
N ILE A 140 1.13 20.24 0.42
CA ILE A 140 -0.11 20.25 1.22
C ILE A 140 -1.28 19.69 0.40
N ALA A 141 -1.43 20.13 -0.86
CA ALA A 141 -2.49 19.65 -1.75
C ALA A 141 -2.36 18.14 -1.99
N GLY A 142 -1.14 17.66 -2.20
CA GLY A 142 -0.83 16.24 -2.34
C GLY A 142 -1.25 15.42 -1.12
N LEU A 143 -0.84 15.84 0.07
CA LEU A 143 -1.22 15.18 1.33
C LEU A 143 -2.74 15.12 1.52
N LYS A 144 -3.46 16.20 1.22
CA LYS A 144 -4.94 16.23 1.30
C LYS A 144 -5.59 15.29 0.27
N ALA A 145 -5.08 15.26 -0.95
CA ALA A 145 -5.58 14.35 -1.98
C ALA A 145 -5.29 12.88 -1.62
N GLY A 146 -4.13 12.59 -1.05
CA GLY A 146 -3.77 11.29 -0.52
C GLY A 146 -4.71 10.86 0.61
N LEU A 147 -4.97 11.74 1.58
CA LEU A 147 -5.93 11.51 2.66
C LEU A 147 -7.32 11.18 2.10
N ALA A 148 -7.83 11.97 1.16
CA ALA A 148 -9.13 11.71 0.54
C ALA A 148 -9.19 10.32 -0.13
N LYS A 149 -8.12 9.89 -0.80
CA LYS A 149 -8.04 8.53 -1.37
C LYS A 149 -8.08 7.45 -0.28
N VAL A 150 -7.30 7.64 0.79
CA VAL A 150 -7.28 6.70 1.92
C VAL A 150 -8.67 6.60 2.53
N GLU A 151 -9.30 7.74 2.84
CA GLU A 151 -10.65 7.80 3.43
C GLU A 151 -11.73 7.17 2.56
N ASN A 152 -11.65 7.38 1.23
CA ASN A 152 -12.55 6.72 0.29
C ASN A 152 -12.32 5.20 0.21
N ALA A 153 -11.12 4.73 0.54
CA ALA A 153 -10.79 3.31 0.64
C ALA A 153 -11.04 2.73 2.05
N LYS A 154 -11.77 3.45 2.91
CA LYS A 154 -12.14 2.94 4.23
C LYS A 154 -12.93 1.63 4.08
N PRO A 155 -12.48 0.53 4.72
CA PRO A 155 -13.18 -0.74 4.65
C PRO A 155 -14.57 -0.68 5.25
N THR A 156 -15.45 -1.58 4.78
CA THR A 156 -16.78 -1.73 5.34
C THR A 156 -16.73 -2.18 6.81
N PRO A 157 -17.74 -1.83 7.63
CA PRO A 157 -17.83 -2.30 9.01
C PRO A 157 -17.74 -3.84 9.14
N GLU A 158 -18.27 -4.58 8.17
CA GLU A 158 -18.25 -6.04 8.15
C GLU A 158 -16.82 -6.57 7.95
N ASN A 159 -16.07 -6.02 6.99
CA ASN A 159 -14.67 -6.38 6.75
C ASN A 159 -13.82 -6.04 7.97
N MET A 160 -14.05 -4.86 8.57
CA MET A 160 -13.41 -4.44 9.80
C MET A 160 -13.64 -5.45 10.94
N ALA A 161 -14.88 -5.88 11.15
CA ALA A 161 -15.23 -6.84 12.20
C ALA A 161 -14.54 -8.20 12.00
N ILE A 162 -14.38 -8.66 10.76
CA ILE A 162 -13.64 -9.90 10.47
C ILE A 162 -12.16 -9.72 10.80
N VAL A 163 -11.50 -8.67 10.29
CA VAL A 163 -10.05 -8.47 10.51
C VAL A 163 -9.72 -8.22 11.98
N GLN A 164 -10.57 -7.51 12.72
CA GLN A 164 -10.39 -7.26 14.15
C GLN A 164 -10.26 -8.55 14.98
N LYS A 165 -10.95 -9.64 14.60
CA LYS A 165 -10.82 -10.95 15.27
C LYS A 165 -9.46 -11.61 15.03
N HIS A 166 -8.77 -11.23 13.95
CA HIS A 166 -7.55 -11.88 13.47
C HIS A 166 -6.31 -11.00 13.57
N LEU A 167 -6.35 -9.85 14.26
CA LEU A 167 -5.23 -8.90 14.32
C LEU A 167 -3.91 -9.53 14.76
N ARG A 168 -3.95 -10.46 15.73
CA ARG A 168 -2.73 -11.16 16.18
C ARG A 168 -2.15 -12.05 15.08
N THR A 169 -3.00 -12.76 14.36
CA THR A 169 -2.60 -13.70 13.30
C THR A 169 -2.15 -12.98 12.03
N LEU A 170 -2.78 -11.85 11.71
CA LEU A 170 -2.48 -11.05 10.51
C LEU A 170 -1.27 -10.14 10.68
N LYS A 171 -0.87 -9.83 11.92
CA LYS A 171 0.25 -8.91 12.22
C LYS A 171 1.54 -9.22 11.44
N PRO A 172 2.05 -10.45 11.38
CA PRO A 172 3.32 -10.73 10.67
C PRO A 172 3.23 -10.46 9.17
N PHE A 173 2.07 -10.70 8.56
CA PHE A 173 1.82 -10.43 7.13
C PHE A 173 1.75 -8.93 6.87
N TYR A 174 1.10 -8.19 7.76
CA TYR A 174 1.03 -6.74 7.69
C TYR A 174 2.42 -6.10 7.85
N GLU A 175 3.24 -6.59 8.78
CA GLU A 175 4.61 -6.10 8.97
C GLU A 175 5.48 -6.34 7.73
N LEU A 176 5.30 -7.49 7.04
CA LEU A 176 5.96 -7.78 5.77
C LEU A 176 5.46 -6.86 4.65
N TRP A 177 4.15 -6.60 4.59
CA TRP A 177 3.51 -5.76 3.57
C TRP A 177 3.86 -4.27 3.73
N ALA A 178 3.93 -3.77 4.96
CA ALA A 178 4.20 -2.37 5.27
C ALA A 178 5.70 -2.05 5.43
N ALA A 179 6.58 -3.04 5.25
CA ALA A 179 8.02 -2.82 5.27
C ALA A 179 8.45 -1.94 4.08
N PRO A 180 9.37 -0.97 4.26
CA PRO A 180 9.96 -0.25 3.14
C PRO A 180 10.69 -1.24 2.22
N PRO A 181 10.70 -1.03 0.89
CA PRO A 181 11.61 -1.76 0.01
C PRO A 181 13.05 -1.49 0.47
N GLY A 182 13.81 -2.56 0.69
CA GLY A 182 15.22 -2.51 1.09
C GLY A 182 16.15 -2.12 -0.05
#